data_AF-A0A1X7AQJ7-F1
#
_entry.id   AF-A0A1X7AQJ7-F1
#
_cell.length_a   1.000
_cell.length_b   1.000
_cell.length_c   1.000
_cell.angle_alpha   90.00
_cell.angle_beta   90.00
_cell.angle_gamma   90.00
#
_symmetry.space_group_name_H-M   'P 1'
#
loop_
_entity.id
_entity.type
_entity.pdbx_description
1 polymer ?
#
loop_
_entity_poly.entity_id
_entity_poly.type
_entity_poly.pdbx_seq_one_letter_code
_entity_poly.pdbx_strand_id
1 'polypeptide(L)'
;MAQVIDFTICSTVFWVKKLWMGVTQMPATLTIARFAPRCTRPLFISTLLILAGCASEPFEVSDLAKSDIDLVADAYVLEQEELLQSLMIKLYKRNPGELRKAEGETVASRIRELFGESADNAFAELGEKSSIEAITLAFDEQYQNDRVFALMAGLTSMIRRSWNDQREFFIMDSLDEQKLYDSARNIEATSWRLRSRIQDNGQPYLLAHGSGKDVNFEFARIFAKLTAHQDMMATLVAQKHNRTINRVIHGVATMAFVPI
;
A
#
# COMPACT_ATOMS: atom_id res chain seq x y z
N MET A 1 -26.86 -21.51 39.03
CA MET A 1 -26.57 -20.31 39.85
C MET A 1 -25.88 -19.31 38.96
N ALA A 2 -26.59 -18.25 38.61
CA ALA A 2 -26.09 -17.13 37.83
C ALA A 2 -25.24 -16.22 38.72
N GLN A 3 -24.13 -15.71 38.20
CA GLN A 3 -23.56 -14.46 38.69
C GLN A 3 -23.26 -13.55 37.51
N VAL A 4 -24.05 -12.47 37.52
CA VAL A 4 -24.04 -11.30 36.66
C VAL A 4 -22.80 -10.48 37.02
N ILE A 5 -21.99 -10.11 36.02
CA ILE A 5 -20.94 -9.11 36.17
C ILE A 5 -21.57 -7.77 35.80
N ASP A 6 -21.63 -6.88 36.78
CA ASP A 6 -22.25 -5.57 36.73
C ASP A 6 -21.35 -4.56 35.99
N PHE A 7 -21.95 -3.85 35.04
CA PHE A 7 -21.32 -2.83 34.21
C PHE A 7 -21.47 -1.48 34.93
N THR A 8 -20.42 -0.99 35.59
CA THR A 8 -20.40 0.40 36.10
C THR A 8 -19.58 1.28 35.18
N ILE A 9 -20.30 2.07 34.39
CA ILE A 9 -19.82 3.17 33.56
C ILE A 9 -19.38 4.33 34.46
N CYS A 10 -18.12 4.71 34.43
CA CYS A 10 -17.63 5.94 35.07
C CYS A 10 -17.25 6.95 33.99
N SER A 11 -18.16 7.89 33.77
CA SER A 11 -18.02 9.08 32.92
C SER A 11 -17.29 10.19 33.67
N THR A 12 -16.13 10.63 33.16
CA THR A 12 -15.47 11.89 33.58
C THR A 12 -15.05 12.69 32.36
N VAL A 13 -16.01 13.45 31.82
CA VAL A 13 -15.79 14.63 30.98
C VAL A 13 -15.94 15.83 31.91
N PHE A 14 -14.87 16.40 32.44
CA PHE A 14 -14.87 17.74 33.04
C PHE A 14 -13.41 18.15 33.31
N TRP A 15 -13.05 19.37 32.91
CA TRP A 15 -11.78 20.12 33.13
C TRP A 15 -11.04 20.50 31.85
N VAL A 16 -11.49 21.55 31.15
CA VAL A 16 -10.68 22.73 30.75
C VAL A 16 -11.65 23.86 30.40
N LYS A 17 -12.15 24.61 31.39
CA LYS A 17 -12.80 25.91 31.14
C LYS A 17 -12.77 26.78 32.39
N LYS A 18 -11.57 27.22 32.79
CA LYS A 18 -11.43 28.20 33.88
C LYS A 18 -10.07 28.88 33.87
N LEU A 19 -9.87 29.83 32.97
CA LEU A 19 -8.90 30.91 33.17
C LEU A 19 -9.26 32.05 32.21
N TRP A 20 -9.12 33.29 32.69
CA TRP A 20 -9.44 34.57 32.05
C TRP A 20 -10.87 35.12 32.24
N MET A 21 -11.15 35.53 33.47
CA MET A 21 -11.95 36.72 33.76
C MET A 21 -11.14 37.62 34.69
N GLY A 22 -10.96 38.89 34.28
CA GLY A 22 -10.48 39.93 35.17
C GLY A 22 -9.37 40.80 34.60
N VAL A 23 -9.70 41.72 33.68
CA VAL A 23 -9.01 43.01 33.60
C VAL A 23 -10.06 44.09 33.31
N THR A 24 -9.97 45.14 34.11
CA THR A 24 -10.88 46.27 34.32
C THR A 24 -10.76 47.37 33.25
N GLN A 25 -11.86 48.11 33.08
CA GLN A 25 -11.98 49.39 32.35
C GLN A 25 -10.93 50.44 32.74
N MET A 26 -10.51 51.27 31.76
CA MET A 26 -10.43 52.75 31.84
C MET A 26 -10.05 53.39 30.47
N PRO A 27 -10.23 54.73 30.29
CA PRO A 27 -10.83 55.31 29.08
C PRO A 27 -9.87 55.95 28.06
N ALA A 28 -10.49 56.33 26.94
CA ALA A 28 -9.92 56.99 25.77
C ALA A 28 -9.40 58.41 26.02
N THR A 29 -8.27 58.76 25.38
CA THR A 29 -7.99 60.09 24.82
C THR A 29 -7.13 60.00 23.56
N LEU A 30 -7.51 60.84 22.59
CA LEU A 30 -6.92 61.14 21.29
C LEU A 30 -5.39 61.39 21.32
N THR A 31 -4.69 61.01 20.25
CA THR A 31 -3.95 61.96 19.37
C THR A 31 -3.64 61.30 18.03
N ILE A 32 -4.16 61.90 16.96
CA ILE A 32 -3.88 61.55 15.55
C ILE A 32 -2.53 62.17 15.19
N ALA A 33 -1.51 61.33 14.93
CA ALA A 33 -0.28 61.76 14.26
C ALA A 33 -0.29 61.18 12.83
N ARG A 34 -0.58 62.05 11.86
CA ARG A 34 -0.40 61.78 10.43
C ARG A 34 1.09 61.65 10.13
N PHE A 35 1.57 60.47 9.79
CA PHE A 35 2.87 60.29 9.14
C PHE A 35 2.66 59.99 7.66
N ALA A 36 3.13 60.92 6.83
CA ALA A 36 3.06 60.86 5.38
C ALA A 36 3.99 59.77 4.80
N PRO A 37 3.64 59.14 3.66
CA PRO A 37 4.48 58.17 3.00
C PRO A 37 5.57 58.90 2.21
N ARG A 38 6.84 58.65 2.53
CA ARG A 38 7.94 59.12 1.69
C ARG A 38 8.49 57.96 0.87
N CYS A 39 8.04 57.92 -0.38
CA CYS A 39 8.67 57.20 -1.47
C CYS A 39 10.17 57.55 -1.55
N THR A 40 11.05 56.57 -1.33
CA THR A 40 12.41 56.58 -1.87
C THR A 40 12.83 55.15 -2.25
N ARG A 41 12.73 54.89 -3.56
CA ARG A 41 13.53 54.03 -4.45
C ARG A 41 13.85 52.55 -4.08
N PRO A 42 13.61 51.63 -5.03
CA PRO A 42 13.98 50.21 -4.92
C PRO A 42 15.44 50.02 -5.37
N LEU A 43 16.26 49.42 -4.52
CA LEU A 43 17.57 48.91 -4.91
C LEU A 43 17.97 47.75 -3.99
N PHE A 44 17.22 46.65 -4.06
CA PHE A 44 17.64 45.36 -3.51
C PHE A 44 17.20 44.27 -4.50
N ILE A 45 17.76 44.35 -5.70
CA ILE A 45 17.87 43.22 -6.62
C ILE A 45 19.38 42.99 -6.75
N SER A 46 19.80 41.73 -6.70
CA SER A 46 21.19 41.25 -6.83
C SER A 46 21.99 41.13 -5.54
N THR A 47 21.70 40.10 -4.73
CA THR A 47 22.76 39.19 -4.21
C THR A 47 22.13 37.94 -3.57
N LEU A 48 21.66 37.01 -4.40
CA LEU A 48 21.50 35.61 -3.99
C LEU A 48 21.68 34.69 -5.21
N LEU A 49 22.88 34.73 -5.77
CA LEU A 49 23.36 33.81 -6.79
C LEU A 49 24.80 33.51 -6.37
N ILE A 50 24.98 32.40 -5.66
CA ILE A 50 26.13 31.48 -5.63
C ILE A 50 25.80 30.47 -4.52
N LEU A 51 25.15 29.39 -4.92
CA LEU A 51 25.22 28.08 -4.27
C LEU A 51 25.04 27.06 -5.40
N ALA A 52 26.02 27.04 -6.32
CA ALA A 52 26.20 25.92 -7.24
C ALA A 52 26.81 24.77 -6.44
N GLY A 53 25.97 23.98 -5.78
CA GLY A 53 26.33 22.67 -5.27
C GLY A 53 26.17 21.64 -6.39
N CYS A 54 27.23 20.90 -6.68
CA CYS A 54 27.13 19.69 -7.50
C CYS A 54 26.28 18.65 -6.76
N ALA A 55 25.00 18.58 -7.08
CA ALA A 55 24.16 17.41 -6.83
C ALA A 55 23.90 16.76 -8.19
N SER A 56 24.58 15.64 -8.43
CA SER A 56 24.40 14.82 -9.63
C SER A 56 23.23 13.86 -9.42
N GLU A 57 22.02 14.39 -9.50
CA GLU A 57 20.78 13.70 -9.87
C GLU A 57 19.89 14.79 -10.52
N PRO A 58 19.23 14.54 -11.67
CA PRO A 58 18.35 15.53 -12.28
C PRO A 58 17.13 15.72 -11.38
N PHE A 59 17.16 16.78 -10.56
CA PHE A 59 16.04 17.19 -9.74
C PHE A 59 14.94 17.73 -10.66
N GLU A 60 13.88 16.96 -10.85
CA GLU A 60 12.78 17.32 -11.74
C GLU A 60 11.89 18.37 -11.04
N VAL A 61 11.60 19.48 -11.71
CA VAL A 61 10.85 20.62 -11.11
C VAL A 61 9.43 20.21 -10.66
N SER A 62 8.92 19.08 -11.17
CA SER A 62 7.69 18.40 -10.76
C SER A 62 7.71 17.94 -9.29
N ASP A 63 8.88 17.59 -8.74
CA ASP A 63 9.01 17.15 -7.34
C ASP A 63 8.81 18.30 -6.33
N LEU A 64 8.96 19.56 -6.75
CA LEU A 64 8.71 20.75 -5.91
C LEU A 64 7.22 21.03 -5.67
N ALA A 65 6.33 20.38 -6.42
CA ALA A 65 4.88 20.56 -6.32
C ALA A 65 4.16 19.41 -5.57
N LYS A 66 4.87 18.32 -5.23
CA LYS A 66 4.31 17.20 -4.46
C LYS A 66 4.14 17.58 -2.99
N SER A 67 3.06 17.13 -2.36
CA SER A 67 2.91 17.26 -0.91
C SER A 67 3.77 16.21 -0.18
N ASP A 68 4.09 16.43 1.10
CA ASP A 68 4.80 15.44 1.94
C ASP A 68 4.12 14.06 1.91
N ILE A 69 2.80 14.03 1.72
CA ILE A 69 1.99 12.81 1.64
C ILE A 69 2.20 12.07 0.31
N ASP A 70 2.40 12.80 -0.79
CA ASP A 70 2.67 12.19 -2.10
C ASP A 70 4.06 11.53 -2.12
N LEU A 71 5.05 12.13 -1.44
CA LEU A 71 6.37 11.51 -1.26
C LEU A 71 6.30 10.19 -0.48
N VAL A 72 5.43 10.11 0.54
CA VAL A 72 5.19 8.87 1.29
C VAL A 72 4.53 7.81 0.40
N ALA A 73 3.57 8.22 -0.45
CA ALA A 73 2.91 7.32 -1.38
C ALA A 73 3.89 6.77 -2.43
N ASP A 74 4.78 7.61 -2.95
CA ASP A 74 5.82 7.19 -3.91
C ASP A 74 6.78 6.17 -3.27
N ALA A 75 7.29 6.47 -2.08
CA ALA A 75 8.16 5.54 -1.34
C ALA A 75 7.47 4.21 -1.03
N TYR A 76 6.16 4.26 -0.76
CA TYR A 76 5.35 3.08 -0.53
C TYR A 76 5.23 2.19 -1.77
N VAL A 77 4.96 2.78 -2.93
CA VAL A 77 4.82 2.03 -4.20
C VAL A 77 6.12 1.30 -4.52
N LEU A 78 7.26 1.97 -4.35
CA LEU A 78 8.58 1.37 -4.56
C LEU A 78 8.83 0.17 -3.64
N GLU A 79 8.62 0.31 -2.33
CA GLU A 79 8.82 -0.78 -1.37
C GLU A 79 7.85 -1.97 -1.64
N GLN A 80 6.60 -1.70 -2.01
CA GLN A 80 5.66 -2.76 -2.38
C GLN A 80 6.14 -3.54 -3.60
N GLU A 81 6.64 -2.84 -4.62
CA GLU A 81 7.18 -3.47 -5.81
C GLU A 81 8.40 -4.34 -5.48
N GLU A 82 9.33 -3.83 -4.67
CA GLU A 82 10.50 -4.60 -4.21
C GLU A 82 10.10 -5.88 -3.46
N LEU A 83 9.08 -5.80 -2.60
CA LEU A 83 8.54 -6.96 -1.89
C LEU A 83 7.93 -7.99 -2.85
N LEU A 84 7.18 -7.55 -3.87
CA LEU A 84 6.58 -8.41 -4.88
C LEU A 84 7.64 -9.08 -5.77
N GLN A 85 8.65 -8.33 -6.22
CA GLN A 85 9.78 -8.88 -6.97
C GLN A 85 10.55 -9.92 -6.13
N SER A 86 10.82 -9.61 -4.86
CA SER A 86 11.48 -10.54 -3.92
C SER A 86 10.66 -11.82 -3.72
N LEU A 87 9.34 -11.70 -3.59
CA LEU A 87 8.42 -12.83 -3.48
C LEU A 87 8.50 -13.71 -4.73
N MET A 88 8.43 -13.10 -5.92
CA MET A 88 8.48 -13.80 -7.21
C MET A 88 9.79 -14.59 -7.38
N ILE A 89 10.93 -13.96 -7.11
CA ILE A 89 12.26 -14.60 -7.17
C ILE A 89 12.31 -15.82 -6.24
N LYS A 90 11.83 -15.66 -5.00
CA LYS A 90 11.83 -16.73 -4.00
C LYS A 90 10.90 -17.87 -4.37
N LEU A 91 9.72 -17.57 -4.93
CA LEU A 91 8.77 -18.57 -5.38
C LEU A 91 9.35 -19.41 -6.52
N TYR A 92 9.96 -18.79 -7.55
CA TYR A 92 10.62 -19.54 -8.62
C TYR A 92 11.79 -20.36 -8.13
N LYS A 93 12.60 -19.83 -7.21
CA LYS A 93 13.71 -20.58 -6.61
C LYS A 93 13.23 -21.84 -5.89
N ARG A 94 12.07 -21.77 -5.22
CA ARG A 94 11.48 -22.91 -4.50
C ARG A 94 10.66 -23.82 -5.42
N ASN A 95 10.14 -23.31 -6.53
CA ASN A 95 9.29 -24.01 -7.50
C ASN A 95 9.87 -23.93 -8.92
N PRO A 96 11.09 -24.47 -9.17
CA PRO A 96 11.73 -24.35 -10.48
C PRO A 96 10.98 -25.12 -11.58
N GLY A 97 10.07 -26.03 -11.21
CA GLY A 97 9.18 -26.71 -12.14
C GLY A 97 8.22 -25.76 -12.86
N GLU A 98 7.78 -24.70 -12.20
CA GLU A 98 6.81 -23.75 -12.76
C GLU A 98 7.41 -22.92 -13.88
N LEU A 99 8.62 -22.39 -13.68
CA LEU A 99 9.32 -21.63 -14.73
C LEU A 99 9.63 -22.49 -15.97
N ARG A 100 9.89 -23.79 -15.80
CA ARG A 100 10.17 -24.70 -16.93
C ARG A 100 8.96 -24.92 -17.85
N LYS A 101 7.74 -24.60 -17.40
CA LYS A 101 6.54 -24.68 -18.23
C LYS A 101 6.48 -23.54 -19.26
N ALA A 102 7.22 -22.46 -19.03
CA ALA A 102 7.36 -21.34 -19.92
C ALA A 102 8.69 -21.47 -20.69
N GLU A 103 8.63 -22.05 -21.89
CA GLU A 103 9.82 -22.33 -22.68
C GLU A 103 10.59 -21.05 -23.04
N GLY A 104 11.90 -21.05 -22.77
CA GLY A 104 12.78 -19.91 -23.06
C GLY A 104 12.71 -18.77 -22.03
N GLU A 105 11.80 -18.84 -21.05
CA GLU A 105 11.67 -17.83 -20.02
C GLU A 105 12.69 -17.97 -18.90
N THR A 106 13.04 -16.82 -18.31
CA THR A 106 13.93 -16.70 -17.16
C THR A 106 13.23 -15.94 -16.05
N VAL A 107 13.72 -16.08 -14.81
CA VAL A 107 13.19 -15.27 -13.70
C VAL A 107 13.28 -13.76 -14.03
N ALA A 108 14.37 -13.33 -14.66
CA ALA A 108 14.57 -11.94 -15.04
C ALA A 108 13.63 -11.46 -16.17
N SER A 109 13.31 -12.30 -17.15
CA SER A 109 12.32 -11.95 -18.17
C SER A 109 10.92 -11.85 -17.58
N ARG A 110 10.53 -12.78 -16.71
CA ARG A 110 9.23 -12.72 -16.02
C ARG A 110 9.08 -11.51 -15.09
N ILE A 111 10.16 -11.10 -14.43
CA ILE A 111 10.17 -9.85 -13.64
C ILE A 111 9.97 -8.64 -14.57
N ARG A 112 10.73 -8.55 -15.67
CA ARG A 112 10.58 -7.45 -16.63
C ARG A 112 9.18 -7.42 -17.26
N GLU A 113 8.61 -8.58 -17.53
CA GLU A 113 7.26 -8.71 -18.07
C GLU A 113 6.21 -8.16 -17.09
N LEU A 114 6.34 -8.46 -15.80
CA LEU A 114 5.34 -8.06 -14.81
C LEU A 114 5.53 -6.63 -14.25
N PHE A 115 6.79 -6.18 -14.14
CA PHE A 115 7.15 -4.91 -13.48
C PHE A 115 7.76 -3.87 -14.43
N GLY A 116 7.91 -4.16 -15.72
CA GLY A 116 8.42 -3.21 -16.71
C GLY A 116 7.42 -2.11 -17.09
N GLU A 117 7.91 -1.10 -17.83
CA GLU A 117 7.14 0.08 -18.26
C GLU A 117 5.90 -0.25 -19.11
N SER A 118 5.97 -1.35 -19.87
CA SER A 118 4.91 -1.88 -20.73
C SER A 118 4.20 -3.09 -20.12
N ALA A 119 4.16 -3.21 -18.78
CA ALA A 119 3.42 -4.27 -18.11
C ALA A 119 1.91 -4.10 -18.34
N ASP A 120 1.45 -4.53 -19.52
CA ASP A 120 0.04 -4.67 -19.84
C ASP A 120 -0.52 -5.78 -18.95
N ASN A 121 -1.59 -5.50 -18.21
CA ASN A 121 -2.19 -6.44 -17.24
C ASN A 121 -2.84 -7.68 -17.91
N ALA A 122 -2.69 -7.86 -19.22
CA ALA A 122 -3.30 -8.92 -20.01
C ALA A 122 -2.23 -9.89 -20.50
N PHE A 123 -2.06 -10.99 -19.76
CA PHE A 123 -1.15 -12.07 -20.14
C PHE A 123 -1.93 -13.17 -20.86
N ALA A 124 -1.54 -13.48 -22.10
CA ALA A 124 -2.23 -14.47 -22.93
C ALA A 124 -2.29 -15.86 -22.26
N GLU A 125 -1.24 -16.26 -21.54
CA GLU A 125 -1.18 -17.53 -20.81
C GLU A 125 -2.12 -17.62 -19.61
N LEU A 126 -2.68 -16.49 -19.18
CA LEU A 126 -3.70 -16.39 -18.13
C LEU A 126 -5.12 -16.27 -18.69
N GLY A 127 -5.28 -16.21 -20.02
CA GLY A 127 -6.60 -16.06 -20.66
C GLY A 127 -7.29 -14.75 -20.30
N GLU A 128 -6.55 -13.64 -20.32
CA GLU A 128 -7.00 -12.28 -19.96
C GLU A 128 -7.42 -12.12 -18.49
N LYS A 129 -7.22 -13.14 -17.66
CA LYS A 129 -7.48 -13.08 -16.22
C LYS A 129 -6.46 -12.19 -15.54
N SER A 130 -6.95 -11.36 -14.63
CA SER A 130 -6.15 -10.48 -13.78
C SER A 130 -6.71 -10.47 -12.35
N SER A 131 -6.00 -9.81 -11.44
CA SER A 131 -6.38 -9.67 -10.04
C SER A 131 -6.70 -11.04 -9.41
N ILE A 132 -7.80 -11.12 -8.66
CA ILE A 132 -8.29 -12.31 -7.96
C ILE A 132 -8.47 -13.52 -8.89
N GLU A 133 -8.88 -13.30 -10.14
CA GLU A 133 -9.08 -14.39 -11.10
C GLU A 133 -7.75 -15.08 -11.44
N ALA A 134 -6.71 -14.29 -11.69
CA ALA A 134 -5.37 -14.80 -11.93
C ALA A 134 -4.77 -15.48 -10.69
N ILE A 135 -4.99 -14.93 -9.49
CA ILE A 135 -4.59 -15.59 -8.23
C ILE A 135 -5.26 -16.97 -8.11
N THR A 136 -6.52 -17.08 -8.52
CA THR A 136 -7.28 -18.33 -8.39
C THR A 136 -6.75 -19.43 -9.31
N LEU A 137 -6.23 -19.09 -10.50
CA LEU A 137 -5.60 -20.05 -11.41
C LEU A 137 -4.45 -20.82 -10.75
N ALA A 138 -3.67 -20.17 -9.88
CA ALA A 138 -2.56 -20.83 -9.18
C ALA A 138 -3.01 -22.02 -8.30
N PHE A 139 -4.29 -22.03 -7.89
CA PHE A 139 -4.90 -23.08 -7.06
C PHE A 139 -5.94 -23.93 -7.80
N ASP A 140 -6.04 -23.81 -9.12
CA ASP A 140 -6.94 -24.62 -9.94
C ASP A 140 -6.22 -25.89 -10.40
N GLU A 141 -6.78 -27.07 -10.13
CA GLU A 141 -6.22 -28.37 -10.53
C GLU A 141 -6.09 -28.49 -12.06
N GLN A 142 -7.00 -27.86 -12.82
CA GLN A 142 -7.00 -27.89 -14.29
C GLN A 142 -5.93 -26.99 -14.91
N TYR A 143 -5.41 -26.02 -14.15
CA TYR A 143 -4.44 -25.06 -14.66
C TYR A 143 -3.04 -25.67 -14.79
N GLN A 144 -2.54 -25.80 -16.02
CA GLN A 144 -1.27 -26.49 -16.30
C GLN A 144 -0.09 -25.54 -16.58
N ASN A 145 -0.33 -24.25 -16.75
CA ASN A 145 0.70 -23.26 -17.04
C ASN A 145 1.47 -22.86 -15.75
N ASP A 146 2.27 -21.80 -15.83
CA ASP A 146 3.11 -21.30 -14.74
C ASP A 146 2.27 -20.73 -13.60
N ARG A 147 2.13 -21.51 -12.52
CA ARG A 147 1.36 -21.13 -11.32
C ARG A 147 2.03 -20.00 -10.54
N VAL A 148 3.37 -19.90 -10.58
CA VAL A 148 4.08 -18.80 -9.92
C VAL A 148 3.77 -17.51 -10.66
N PHE A 149 3.82 -17.52 -11.99
CA PHE A 149 3.48 -16.36 -12.79
C PHE A 149 2.02 -15.96 -12.60
N ALA A 150 1.06 -16.90 -12.67
CA ALA A 150 -0.35 -16.61 -12.43
C ALA A 150 -0.62 -15.96 -11.07
N LEU A 151 0.00 -16.50 -10.01
CA LEU A 151 -0.10 -15.96 -8.66
C LEU A 151 0.46 -14.53 -8.58
N MET A 152 1.65 -14.30 -9.12
CA MET A 152 2.32 -13.00 -9.05
C MET A 152 1.62 -11.96 -9.92
N ALA A 153 1.21 -12.32 -11.13
CA ALA A 153 0.43 -11.47 -12.02
C ALA A 153 -0.89 -11.05 -11.36
N GLY A 154 -1.58 -11.99 -10.71
CA GLY A 154 -2.80 -11.72 -9.97
C GLY A 154 -2.58 -10.82 -8.75
N LEU A 155 -1.56 -11.08 -7.93
CA LEU A 155 -1.24 -10.25 -6.75
C LEU A 155 -0.86 -8.82 -7.16
N THR A 156 0.04 -8.68 -8.14
CA THR A 156 0.52 -7.37 -8.62
C THR A 156 -0.62 -6.57 -9.23
N SER A 157 -1.43 -7.16 -10.12
CA SER A 157 -2.55 -6.45 -10.74
C SER A 157 -3.67 -6.12 -9.73
N MET A 158 -3.93 -6.98 -8.74
CA MET A 158 -4.86 -6.68 -7.65
C MET A 158 -4.40 -5.47 -6.84
N ILE A 159 -3.11 -5.43 -6.48
CA ILE A 159 -2.51 -4.31 -5.75
C ILE A 159 -2.57 -3.04 -6.59
N ARG A 160 -2.19 -3.08 -7.87
CA ARG A 160 -2.29 -1.91 -8.77
C ARG A 160 -3.72 -1.38 -8.88
N ARG A 161 -4.70 -2.28 -9.00
CA ARG A 161 -6.12 -1.92 -9.09
C ARG A 161 -6.66 -1.31 -7.79
N SER A 162 -6.17 -1.73 -6.63
CA SER A 162 -6.54 -1.07 -5.35
C SER A 162 -6.00 0.35 -5.24
N TRP A 163 -4.99 0.68 -6.06
CA TRP A 163 -4.45 2.03 -6.26
C TRP A 163 -5.07 2.75 -7.47
N ASN A 164 -6.24 2.28 -7.94
CA ASN A 164 -6.98 2.79 -9.11
C ASN A 164 -6.18 2.77 -10.44
N ASP A 165 -5.18 1.88 -10.56
CA ASP A 165 -4.31 1.78 -11.74
C ASP A 165 -3.59 3.11 -12.10
N GLN A 166 -3.48 4.03 -11.13
CA GLN A 166 -2.86 5.33 -11.32
C GLN A 166 -1.33 5.20 -11.25
N ARG A 167 -0.62 5.79 -12.21
CA ARG A 167 0.85 5.76 -12.26
C ARG A 167 1.53 7.02 -11.72
N GLU A 168 0.85 8.17 -11.59
CA GLU A 168 1.51 9.42 -11.17
C GLU A 168 0.55 10.58 -10.81
N PHE A 169 1.02 11.45 -9.89
CA PHE A 169 0.53 12.74 -9.37
C PHE A 169 -0.92 12.82 -8.85
N PHE A 170 -1.10 13.00 -7.53
CA PHE A 170 -2.36 13.10 -6.77
C PHE A 170 -3.05 11.77 -6.41
N ILE A 171 -2.26 10.71 -6.26
CA ILE A 171 -2.72 9.35 -5.95
C ILE A 171 -3.73 9.37 -4.79
N MET A 172 -3.37 9.99 -3.66
CA MET A 172 -4.11 9.86 -2.40
C MET A 172 -5.52 10.46 -2.42
N ASP A 173 -5.78 11.53 -3.17
CA ASP A 173 -7.14 12.15 -3.22
C ASP A 173 -8.15 11.29 -3.98
N SER A 174 -7.66 10.42 -4.86
CA SER A 174 -8.51 9.52 -5.65
C SER A 174 -8.67 8.13 -5.01
N LEU A 175 -7.81 7.78 -4.05
CA LEU A 175 -7.78 6.43 -3.50
C LEU A 175 -9.07 6.09 -2.73
N ASP A 176 -9.45 4.83 -2.88
CA ASP A 176 -10.56 4.23 -2.14
C ASP A 176 -9.99 3.43 -0.97
N GLU A 177 -10.26 3.88 0.26
CA GLU A 177 -9.79 3.23 1.48
C GLU A 177 -10.29 1.78 1.62
N GLN A 178 -11.47 1.48 1.07
CA GLN A 178 -12.06 0.15 1.15
C GLN A 178 -11.32 -0.81 0.21
N LYS A 179 -10.98 -0.39 -1.01
CA LYS A 179 -10.19 -1.22 -1.94
C LYS A 179 -8.82 -1.58 -1.39
N LEU A 180 -8.16 -0.63 -0.71
CA LEU A 180 -6.88 -0.87 -0.05
C LEU A 180 -7.02 -1.88 1.09
N TYR A 181 -8.06 -1.74 1.91
CA TYR A 181 -8.36 -2.69 2.98
C TYR A 181 -8.70 -4.09 2.45
N ASP A 182 -9.52 -4.17 1.40
CA ASP A 182 -9.95 -5.42 0.79
C ASP A 182 -8.76 -6.13 0.11
N SER A 183 -7.84 -5.38 -0.51
CA SER A 183 -6.61 -5.94 -1.07
C SER A 183 -5.71 -6.51 0.04
N ALA A 184 -5.63 -5.86 1.21
CA ALA A 184 -4.93 -6.40 2.38
C ALA A 184 -5.51 -7.75 2.83
N ARG A 185 -6.85 -7.86 2.90
CA ARG A 185 -7.53 -9.13 3.23
C ARG A 185 -7.27 -10.20 2.17
N ASN A 186 -7.24 -9.84 0.90
CA ASN A 186 -6.93 -10.78 -0.19
C ASN A 186 -5.48 -11.27 -0.16
N ILE A 187 -4.52 -10.42 0.25
CA ILE A 187 -3.12 -10.82 0.45
C ILE A 187 -3.02 -11.87 1.57
N GLU A 188 -3.73 -11.65 2.70
CA GLU A 188 -3.82 -12.63 3.79
C GLU A 188 -4.45 -13.94 3.31
N ALA A 189 -5.57 -13.85 2.58
CA ALA A 189 -6.26 -15.00 2.02
C ALA A 189 -5.34 -15.81 1.09
N THR A 190 -4.55 -15.13 0.25
CA THR A 190 -3.57 -15.75 -0.64
C THR A 190 -2.49 -16.47 0.15
N SER A 191 -1.93 -15.82 1.18
CA SER A 191 -0.94 -16.42 2.08
C SER A 191 -1.47 -17.67 2.78
N TRP A 192 -2.73 -17.64 3.22
CA TRP A 192 -3.38 -18.81 3.83
C TRP A 192 -3.61 -19.93 2.81
N ARG A 193 -4.06 -19.62 1.59
CA ARG A 193 -4.26 -20.62 0.53
C ARG A 193 -2.96 -21.32 0.14
N LEU A 194 -1.85 -20.59 0.02
CA LEU A 194 -0.53 -21.18 -0.25
C LEU A 194 -0.11 -22.24 0.78
N ARG A 195 -0.53 -22.09 2.04
CA ARG A 195 -0.19 -23.03 3.11
C ARG A 195 -1.20 -24.16 3.28
N SER A 196 -2.47 -23.92 2.96
CA SER A 196 -3.58 -24.81 3.31
C SER A 196 -4.14 -25.61 2.13
N ARG A 197 -4.01 -25.10 0.91
CA ARG A 197 -4.53 -25.79 -0.28
C ARG A 197 -3.55 -26.84 -0.76
N ILE A 198 -4.07 -28.04 -0.90
CA ILE A 198 -3.37 -29.21 -1.42
C ILE A 198 -4.12 -29.72 -2.64
N GLN A 199 -3.36 -30.29 -3.57
CA GLN A 199 -3.87 -31.03 -4.72
C GLN A 199 -4.41 -32.39 -4.28
N ASP A 200 -5.10 -33.08 -5.18
CA ASP A 200 -5.63 -34.43 -4.94
C ASP A 200 -4.53 -35.45 -4.62
N ASN A 201 -3.30 -35.19 -5.10
CA ASN A 201 -2.11 -36.00 -4.82
C ASN A 201 -1.50 -35.76 -3.42
N GLY A 202 -2.09 -34.87 -2.61
CA GLY A 202 -1.63 -34.52 -1.25
C GLY A 202 -0.46 -33.54 -1.18
N GLN A 203 0.05 -33.04 -2.32
CA GLN A 203 1.08 -32.01 -2.39
C GLN A 203 0.47 -30.61 -2.43
N PRO A 204 1.15 -29.57 -1.92
CA PRO A 204 0.71 -28.19 -2.11
C PRO A 204 0.82 -27.76 -3.58
N TYR A 205 -0.07 -26.89 -4.03
CA TYR A 205 -0.02 -26.30 -5.38
C TYR A 205 1.28 -25.53 -5.68
N LEU A 206 1.80 -24.85 -4.66
CA LEU A 206 3.08 -24.13 -4.70
C LEU A 206 3.79 -24.33 -3.36
N LEU A 207 5.08 -24.65 -3.42
CA LEU A 207 5.94 -24.77 -2.25
C LEU A 207 6.31 -23.37 -1.75
N ALA A 208 5.59 -22.88 -0.73
CA ALA A 208 5.85 -21.61 -0.05
C ALA A 208 6.13 -21.78 1.45
N HIS A 209 6.13 -23.02 1.94
CA HIS A 209 6.55 -23.37 3.29
C HIS A 209 7.36 -24.65 3.23
N GLY A 210 8.35 -24.80 4.11
CA GLY A 210 9.01 -26.09 4.31
C GLY A 210 8.37 -26.85 5.46
N SER A 211 8.53 -28.17 5.46
CA SER A 211 8.04 -29.08 6.49
C SER A 211 9.18 -29.58 7.38
N GLY A 212 8.87 -29.92 8.63
CA GLY A 212 9.83 -30.56 9.54
C GLY A 212 10.94 -29.62 10.00
N LYS A 213 12.20 -29.90 9.63
CA LYS A 213 13.37 -29.09 10.02
C LYS A 213 13.68 -27.91 9.08
N ASP A 214 13.03 -27.85 7.91
CA ASP A 214 13.24 -26.82 6.87
C ASP A 214 12.15 -25.74 6.89
N VAL A 215 11.62 -25.39 8.08
CA VAL A 215 10.53 -24.40 8.18
C VAL A 215 11.03 -23.04 7.72
N ASN A 216 10.47 -22.54 6.63
CA ASN A 216 10.81 -21.25 6.04
C ASN A 216 9.65 -20.26 6.22
N PHE A 217 9.85 -19.26 7.09
CA PHE A 217 8.89 -18.19 7.37
C PHE A 217 9.05 -16.96 6.47
N GLU A 218 10.01 -16.94 5.55
CA GLU A 218 10.29 -15.76 4.74
C GLU A 218 9.12 -15.37 3.84
N PHE A 219 8.43 -16.35 3.24
CA PHE A 219 7.23 -16.10 2.45
C PHE A 219 6.15 -15.44 3.31
N ALA A 220 5.86 -16.02 4.49
CA ALA A 220 4.89 -15.47 5.44
C ALA A 220 5.25 -14.05 5.88
N ARG A 221 6.55 -13.76 6.06
CA ARG A 221 7.05 -12.43 6.39
C ARG A 221 6.82 -11.43 5.25
N ILE A 222 7.05 -11.81 3.99
CA ILE A 222 6.78 -10.92 2.85
C ILE A 222 5.28 -10.63 2.72
N PHE A 223 4.42 -11.66 2.83
CA PHE A 223 2.97 -11.46 2.84
C PHE A 223 2.52 -10.55 3.98
N ALA A 224 3.05 -10.73 5.19
CA ALA A 224 2.71 -9.87 6.33
C ALA A 224 3.13 -8.41 6.11
N LYS A 225 4.28 -8.16 5.49
CA LYS A 225 4.70 -6.80 5.10
C LYS A 225 3.74 -6.20 4.09
N LEU A 226 3.42 -6.92 3.01
CA LEU A 226 2.48 -6.48 1.97
C LEU A 226 1.10 -6.15 2.56
N THR A 227 0.58 -6.99 3.47
CA THR A 227 -0.68 -6.74 4.17
C THR A 227 -0.60 -5.50 5.06
N ALA A 228 0.44 -5.39 5.90
CA ALA A 228 0.60 -4.26 6.80
C ALA A 228 0.72 -2.93 6.03
N HIS A 229 1.38 -2.98 4.88
CA HIS A 229 1.47 -1.85 3.96
C HIS A 229 0.09 -1.46 3.45
N GLN A 230 -0.73 -2.39 2.93
CA GLN A 230 -2.06 -2.06 2.43
C GLN A 230 -3.00 -1.54 3.54
N ASP A 231 -2.95 -2.14 4.73
CA ASP A 231 -3.73 -1.70 5.90
C ASP A 231 -3.35 -0.28 6.37
N MET A 232 -2.05 0.03 6.37
CA MET A 232 -1.56 1.35 6.75
C MET A 232 -2.10 2.40 5.78
N MET A 233 -1.99 2.15 4.48
CA MET A 233 -2.48 3.07 3.45
C MET A 233 -3.99 3.23 3.49
N ALA A 234 -4.75 2.14 3.68
CA ALA A 234 -6.19 2.21 3.91
C ALA A 234 -6.53 3.14 5.09
N THR A 235 -5.79 3.01 6.20
CA THR A 235 -5.99 3.85 7.39
C THR A 235 -5.67 5.32 7.13
N LEU A 236 -4.56 5.62 6.44
CA LEU A 236 -4.16 6.98 6.11
C LEU A 236 -5.17 7.66 5.16
N VAL A 237 -5.62 6.95 4.11
CA VAL A 237 -6.63 7.45 3.17
C VAL A 237 -7.97 7.69 3.89
N ALA A 238 -8.41 6.74 4.74
CA ALA A 238 -9.63 6.91 5.52
C ALA A 238 -9.57 8.13 6.45
N GLN A 239 -8.44 8.36 7.10
CA GLN A 239 -8.21 9.55 7.94
C GLN A 239 -8.24 10.84 7.11
N LYS A 240 -7.55 10.86 5.95
CA LYS A 240 -7.53 12.01 5.03
C LYS A 240 -8.93 12.36 4.54
N HIS A 241 -9.72 11.36 4.17
CA HIS A 241 -11.09 11.53 3.66
C HIS A 241 -12.16 11.66 4.76
N ASN A 242 -11.77 11.54 6.03
CA ASN A 242 -12.69 11.47 7.18
C ASN A 242 -13.79 10.40 6.98
N ARG A 243 -13.39 9.22 6.49
CA ARG A 243 -14.25 8.06 6.24
C ARG A 243 -13.93 6.92 7.21
N THR A 244 -14.86 5.96 7.30
CA THR A 244 -14.69 4.75 8.12
C THR A 244 -14.54 3.54 7.22
N ILE A 245 -13.53 2.71 7.50
CA ILE A 245 -13.32 1.44 6.80
C ILE A 245 -14.32 0.41 7.33
N ASN A 246 -15.06 -0.23 6.42
CA ASN A 246 -15.91 -1.36 6.78
C ASN A 246 -15.04 -2.60 6.94
N ARG A 247 -14.76 -2.95 8.20
CA ARG A 247 -13.90 -4.10 8.51
C ARG A 247 -14.67 -5.40 8.41
N VAL A 248 -14.20 -6.28 7.53
CA VAL A 248 -14.73 -7.64 7.38
C VAL A 248 -13.84 -8.58 8.17
N ILE A 249 -14.42 -9.23 9.19
CA ILE A 249 -13.72 -10.28 9.94
C ILE A 249 -13.98 -11.61 9.24
N HIS A 250 -12.98 -12.13 8.53
CA HIS A 250 -13.02 -13.48 8.01
C HIS A 250 -12.69 -14.49 9.11
N GLY A 251 -13.51 -15.53 9.27
CA GLY A 251 -13.12 -16.71 10.04
C GLY A 251 -11.98 -17.46 9.35
N VAL A 252 -11.06 -18.04 10.12
CA VAL A 252 -9.85 -18.76 9.64
C VAL A 252 -10.19 -19.90 8.64
N ALA A 253 -11.43 -20.38 8.61
CA ALA A 253 -11.90 -21.43 7.72
C ALA A 253 -12.39 -20.94 6.33
N THR A 254 -12.65 -19.65 6.15
CA THR A 254 -13.35 -19.10 4.98
C THR A 254 -12.74 -17.77 4.50
N MET A 255 -11.43 -17.73 4.32
CA MET A 255 -10.75 -16.61 3.64
C MET A 255 -11.10 -16.60 2.15
N ALA A 256 -12.31 -16.15 1.84
CA ALA A 256 -12.78 -15.84 0.49
C ALA A 256 -12.13 -14.54 0.01
N PHE A 257 -11.97 -14.42 -1.31
CA PHE A 257 -11.51 -13.17 -1.89
C PHE A 257 -12.64 -12.15 -1.92
N VAL A 258 -12.32 -10.90 -1.62
CA VAL A 258 -13.21 -9.74 -1.67
C VAL A 258 -12.96 -8.98 -2.97
N PRO A 259 -13.99 -8.59 -3.74
CA PRO A 259 -13.82 -7.84 -4.98
C PRO A 259 -13.07 -6.51 -4.81
N ILE A 260 -12.34 -6.07 -5.85
CA ILE A 260 -11.55 -4.83 -5.92
C ILE A 260 -11.97 -3.95 -7.10
#